data_AF-A0AAJ3HG76-F1
#
_entry.id   AF-A0AAJ3HG76-F1
#
_cell.length_a   1.000
_cell.length_b   1.000
_cell.length_c   1.000
_cell.angle_alpha   90.00
_cell.angle_beta   90.00
_cell.angle_gamma   90.00
#
_symmetry.space_group_name_H-M   'P 1'
#
loop_
_entity.id
_entity.type
_entity.pdbx_description
1 polymer ?
#
loop_
_entity_poly.entity_id
_entity_poly.type
_entity_poly.pdbx_seq_one_letter_code
_entity_poly.pdbx_strand_id
1 'polypeptide(L)'
;MEMAMPTDEWAELKSKQERYRRRVREFVQQNRLVGAMNNTKWRELCEAMDEWENAPAYEIKYLFDEISEVEVEQAIAETTVAIGDWGNEHFYSMFDIEWVKIRKLRSVFRGHLIAREIVAGNRG
;
A
#
# COMPACT_ATOMS: atom_id res chain seq x y z
N MET A 1 14.28 17.72 -18.53
CA MET A 1 15.75 17.60 -18.43
C MET A 1 16.00 16.31 -17.70
N GLU A 2 16.22 15.23 -18.43
CA GLU A 2 16.42 13.89 -17.86
C GLU A 2 17.87 13.81 -17.38
N MET A 3 18.07 13.83 -16.06
CA MET A 3 19.41 13.66 -15.49
C MET A 3 19.80 12.20 -15.67
N ALA A 4 20.72 11.93 -16.59
CA ALA A 4 21.31 10.60 -16.74
C ALA A 4 22.08 10.27 -15.46
N MET A 5 21.53 9.39 -14.62
CA MET A 5 22.22 8.90 -13.42
C MET A 5 23.50 8.15 -13.81
N PRO A 6 24.62 8.32 -13.07
CA PRO A 6 25.89 7.64 -13.31
C PRO A 6 25.76 6.11 -13.34
N THR A 7 26.56 5.46 -14.18
CA THR A 7 26.51 4.00 -14.43
C THR A 7 26.74 3.15 -13.17
N ASP A 8 27.52 3.65 -12.21
CA ASP A 8 27.84 2.96 -10.95
C ASP A 8 26.63 2.94 -9.99
N GLU A 9 25.85 4.02 -9.94
CA GLU A 9 24.62 4.09 -9.13
C GLU A 9 23.55 3.12 -9.66
N TRP A 10 23.46 2.97 -10.99
CA TRP A 10 22.60 1.97 -11.62
C TRP A 10 22.99 0.54 -11.26
N ALA A 11 24.29 0.24 -11.20
CA ALA A 11 24.79 -1.08 -10.82
C ALA A 11 24.47 -1.39 -9.35
N GLU A 12 24.65 -0.40 -8.47
CA GLU A 12 24.34 -0.55 -7.04
C GLU A 12 22.84 -0.74 -6.78
N LEU A 13 21.98 0.04 -7.45
CA LEU A 13 20.51 -0.12 -7.37
C LEU A 13 20.07 -1.52 -7.82
N LYS A 14 20.57 -1.99 -8.96
CA LYS A 14 20.29 -3.35 -9.45
C LYS A 14 20.75 -4.42 -8.47
N SER A 15 21.94 -4.25 -7.90
CA SER A 15 22.50 -5.17 -6.91
C SER A 15 21.64 -5.21 -5.64
N LYS A 16 21.18 -4.06 -5.14
CA LYS A 16 20.26 -3.96 -4.00
C LYS A 16 18.92 -4.64 -4.30
N GLN A 17 18.36 -4.43 -5.48
CA GLN A 17 17.10 -5.07 -5.90
C GLN A 17 17.23 -6.59 -6.00
N GLU A 18 18.35 -7.11 -6.52
CA GLU A 18 18.57 -8.57 -6.61
C GLU A 18 18.75 -9.21 -5.23
N ARG A 19 19.47 -8.55 -4.32
CA ARG A 19 19.57 -9.00 -2.91
C ARG A 19 18.18 -9.07 -2.26
N TYR A 20 17.35 -8.07 -2.49
CA TYR A 20 15.99 -8.04 -1.95
C TYR A 20 15.11 -9.15 -2.53
N ARG A 21 15.13 -9.36 -3.85
CA ARG A 21 14.44 -10.48 -4.51
C ARG A 21 14.89 -11.85 -4.01
N ARG A 22 16.17 -12.01 -3.68
CA ARG A 22 16.69 -13.24 -3.10
C ARG A 22 16.12 -13.47 -1.71
N ARG A 23 16.16 -12.44 -0.85
CA ARG A 23 15.60 -12.50 0.50
C ARG A 23 14.12 -12.87 0.50
N VAL A 24 13.33 -12.27 -0.41
CA VAL A 24 11.91 -12.62 -0.57
C VAL A 24 11.72 -14.08 -0.97
N ARG A 25 12.49 -14.58 -1.96
CA ARG A 25 12.44 -15.99 -2.38
C ARG A 25 12.77 -16.95 -1.23
N GLU A 26 13.80 -16.64 -0.46
CA GLU A 26 14.20 -17.43 0.71
C GLU A 26 13.09 -17.45 1.77
N PHE A 27 12.51 -16.29 2.08
CA PHE A 27 11.40 -16.19 3.03
C PHE A 27 10.17 -17.01 2.59
N VAL A 28 9.77 -16.89 1.32
CA VAL A 28 8.66 -17.64 0.73
C VAL A 28 8.92 -19.14 0.83
N GLN A 29 10.13 -19.60 0.50
CA GLN A 29 10.51 -21.01 0.58
C GLN A 29 10.52 -21.54 2.02
N GLN A 30 11.13 -20.81 2.95
CA GLN A 30 11.23 -21.20 4.36
C GLN A 30 9.85 -21.33 5.02
N ASN A 31 8.94 -20.41 4.70
CA ASN A 31 7.58 -20.38 5.25
C ASN A 31 6.58 -21.21 4.42
N ARG A 32 7.02 -21.91 3.36
CA ARG A 32 6.17 -22.70 2.46
C ARG A 32 5.00 -21.90 1.87
N LEU A 33 5.23 -20.62 1.61
CA LEU A 33 4.25 -19.73 1.00
C LEU A 33 4.18 -19.99 -0.51
N VAL A 34 3.02 -19.68 -1.09
CA VAL A 34 2.78 -19.79 -2.54
C VAL A 34 2.31 -18.45 -3.08
N GLY A 35 2.77 -18.10 -4.28
CA GLY A 35 2.31 -16.90 -4.97
C GLY A 35 0.88 -17.08 -5.45
N ALA A 36 -0.08 -16.39 -4.82
CA ALA A 36 -1.48 -16.38 -5.26
C ALA A 36 -1.68 -15.47 -6.49
N MET A 37 -0.89 -14.39 -6.59
CA MET A 37 -0.95 -13.37 -7.63
C MET A 37 0.36 -13.35 -8.43
N ASN A 38 0.26 -13.15 -9.75
CA ASN A 38 1.41 -12.88 -10.61
C ASN A 38 1.34 -11.45 -11.16
N ASN A 39 2.44 -10.98 -11.76
CA ASN A 39 2.53 -9.60 -12.27
C ASN A 39 1.41 -9.25 -13.25
N THR A 40 1.00 -10.20 -14.10
CA THR A 40 -0.08 -9.99 -15.08
C THR A 40 -1.41 -9.72 -14.38
N LYS A 41 -1.82 -10.60 -13.45
CA LYS A 41 -3.08 -10.45 -12.71
C LYS A 41 -3.10 -9.18 -11.85
N TRP A 42 -1.96 -8.83 -11.26
CA TRP A 42 -1.85 -7.60 -10.49
C TRP A 42 -2.02 -6.37 -11.37
N ARG A 43 -1.35 -6.32 -12.53
CA ARG A 43 -1.51 -5.22 -13.47
C ARG A 43 -2.95 -5.10 -13.95
N GLU A 44 -3.57 -6.20 -14.35
CA GLU A 44 -4.98 -6.23 -14.75
C GLU A 44 -5.91 -5.71 -13.66
N LEU A 45 -5.65 -6.05 -12.38
CA LEU A 45 -6.40 -5.50 -11.25
C LEU A 45 -6.24 -3.98 -11.17
N CYS A 46 -5.02 -3.46 -11.29
CA CYS A 46 -4.76 -2.02 -11.17
C CYS A 46 -5.36 -1.23 -12.33
N GLU A 47 -5.21 -1.72 -13.57
CA GLU A 47 -5.84 -1.15 -14.77
C GLU A 47 -7.37 -1.10 -14.61
N ALA A 48 -7.98 -2.18 -14.13
CA ALA A 48 -9.43 -2.21 -13.89
C ALA A 48 -9.88 -1.23 -12.79
N MET A 49 -9.02 -0.91 -11.82
CA MET A 49 -9.33 0.05 -10.75
C MET A 49 -9.12 1.50 -11.22
N ASP A 50 -8.12 1.75 -12.07
CA ASP A 50 -7.88 3.08 -12.67
C ASP A 50 -9.04 3.51 -13.58
N GLU A 51 -9.64 2.56 -14.32
CA GLU A 51 -10.85 2.81 -15.13
C GLU A 51 -12.12 3.04 -14.29
N TRP A 52 -12.09 2.71 -12.99
CA TRP A 52 -13.27 2.79 -12.14
C TRP A 52 -13.35 4.14 -11.41
N GLU A 53 -14.30 4.99 -11.84
CA GLU A 53 -14.55 6.32 -11.26
C GLU A 53 -14.67 6.35 -9.72
N ASN A 54 -15.10 5.24 -9.12
CA ASN A 54 -15.21 5.08 -7.67
C ASN A 54 -14.45 3.84 -7.19
N ALA A 55 -13.20 3.69 -7.62
CA ALA A 55 -12.35 2.60 -7.20
C ALA A 55 -12.38 2.41 -5.67
N PRO A 56 -12.60 1.17 -5.18
CA PRO A 56 -12.63 0.86 -3.75
C PRO A 56 -11.28 1.15 -3.10
N ALA A 57 -11.27 1.52 -1.82
CA ALA A 57 -10.02 1.60 -1.07
C ALA A 57 -9.39 0.19 -0.92
N TYR A 58 -8.08 0.13 -0.78
CA TYR A 58 -7.38 -1.12 -0.44
C TYR A 58 -6.29 -0.89 0.61
N GLU A 59 -5.97 -1.98 1.29
CA GLU A 59 -4.86 -2.10 2.24
C GLU A 59 -3.87 -3.14 1.71
N ILE A 60 -2.57 -2.90 1.90
CA ILE A 60 -1.50 -3.84 1.54
C ILE A 60 -0.66 -4.12 2.79
N LYS A 61 -0.27 -5.38 2.98
CA LYS A 61 0.83 -5.78 3.86
C LYS A 61 1.96 -6.38 3.04
N TYR A 62 3.20 -5.99 3.33
CA TYR A 62 4.39 -6.59 2.74
C TYR A 62 5.01 -7.63 3.68
N LEU A 63 5.74 -8.59 3.13
CA LEU A 63 6.27 -9.76 3.86
C LEU A 63 7.20 -9.42 5.03
N PHE A 64 7.85 -8.25 5.01
CA PHE A 64 8.82 -7.82 6.01
C PHE A 64 8.35 -6.63 6.86
N ASP A 65 7.08 -6.26 6.74
CA ASP A 65 6.50 -5.26 7.63
C ASP A 65 6.34 -5.86 9.03
N GLU A 66 6.89 -5.19 10.04
CA GLU A 66 6.68 -5.52 11.45
C GLU A 66 5.33 -4.97 11.97
N ILE A 67 4.27 -5.15 11.19
CA ILE A 67 2.93 -4.70 11.54
C ILE A 67 2.05 -5.93 11.73
N SER A 68 1.52 -6.11 12.94
CA SER A 68 0.59 -7.20 13.23
C SER A 68 -0.77 -6.93 12.57
N GLU A 69 -1.49 -8.00 12.22
CA GLU A 69 -2.84 -7.89 11.68
C GLU A 69 -3.78 -7.13 12.63
N VAL A 70 -3.57 -7.25 13.94
CA VAL A 70 -4.33 -6.54 14.98
C VAL A 70 -4.05 -5.04 14.94
N GLU A 71 -2.79 -4.63 14.79
CA GLU A 71 -2.42 -3.21 14.65
C GLU A 71 -2.97 -2.61 13.36
N VAL A 72 -2.96 -3.39 12.28
CA VAL A 72 -3.62 -3.01 11.02
C VAL A 72 -5.12 -2.79 11.27
N GLU A 73 -5.82 -3.77 11.85
CA GLU A 73 -7.25 -3.67 12.14
C GLU A 73 -7.61 -2.50 13.07
N GLN A 74 -6.77 -2.22 14.06
CA GLN A 74 -6.96 -1.11 14.97
C GLN A 74 -6.73 0.25 14.29
N ALA A 75 -5.65 0.40 13.52
CA ALA A 75 -5.39 1.62 12.76
C ALA A 75 -6.47 1.89 11.69
N ILE A 76 -7.12 0.82 11.18
CA ILE A 76 -8.28 0.91 10.27
C ILE A 76 -9.52 1.41 11.01
N ALA A 77 -9.80 0.90 12.22
CA ALA A 77 -10.90 1.39 13.05
C ALA A 77 -10.71 2.87 13.42
N GLU A 78 -9.47 3.29 13.61
CA GLU A 78 -9.09 4.65 14.01
C GLU A 78 -8.89 5.62 12.81
N THR A 79 -9.09 5.14 11.57
CA THR A 79 -9.14 5.94 10.32
C THR A 79 -7.85 6.70 9.99
N THR A 80 -6.70 6.04 9.96
CA THR A 80 -5.42 6.67 9.53
C THR A 80 -4.44 5.74 8.81
N VAL A 81 -4.83 4.54 8.38
CA VAL A 81 -3.92 3.71 7.55
C VAL A 81 -3.83 4.30 6.15
N ALA A 82 -2.61 4.33 5.60
CA ALA A 82 -2.33 4.66 4.21
C ALA A 82 -3.23 3.82 3.29
N ILE A 83 -4.34 4.42 2.85
CA ILE A 83 -5.18 3.89 1.80
C ILE A 83 -4.32 3.96 0.55
N GLY A 84 -4.00 2.79 -0.02
CA GLY A 84 -3.27 2.76 -1.26
C GLY A 84 -4.09 3.49 -2.33
N ASP A 85 -3.44 4.40 -3.05
CA ASP A 85 -3.99 4.94 -4.28
C ASP A 85 -3.76 3.90 -5.39
N TRP A 86 -4.74 3.68 -6.27
CA TRP A 86 -4.57 2.81 -7.44
C TRP A 86 -3.68 3.45 -8.51
N GLY A 87 -3.26 4.70 -8.31
CA GLY A 87 -2.35 5.42 -9.18
C GLY A 87 -1.05 4.67 -9.52
N ASN A 88 -0.65 4.77 -10.79
CA ASN A 88 0.47 4.05 -11.39
C ASN A 88 1.86 4.30 -10.76
N GLU A 89 2.00 5.32 -9.90
CA GLU A 89 3.30 5.80 -9.40
C GLU A 89 3.91 4.92 -8.29
N HIS A 90 3.16 3.95 -7.74
CA HIS A 90 3.57 3.19 -6.55
C HIS A 90 3.98 1.72 -6.78
N PHE A 91 4.00 1.23 -8.02
CA PHE A 91 4.06 -0.22 -8.32
C PHE A 91 5.44 -0.89 -8.34
N TYR A 92 6.44 -0.41 -7.59
CA TYR A 92 7.82 -0.85 -7.81
C TYR A 92 8.29 -2.14 -7.08
N SER A 93 7.48 -2.77 -6.23
CA SER A 93 7.69 -4.18 -5.86
C SER A 93 6.37 -4.89 -5.55
N MET A 94 5.97 -5.80 -6.45
CA MET A 94 4.75 -6.62 -6.31
C MET A 94 5.05 -8.01 -5.73
N PHE A 95 6.32 -8.41 -5.71
CA PHE A 95 6.73 -9.79 -5.39
C PHE A 95 6.86 -10.05 -3.89
N ASP A 96 6.81 -9.00 -3.09
CA ASP A 96 6.92 -8.98 -1.63
C ASP A 96 5.61 -8.60 -0.94
N ILE A 97 4.51 -8.47 -1.69
CA ILE A 97 3.17 -8.32 -1.15
C ILE A 97 2.75 -9.64 -0.51
N GLU A 98 2.35 -9.58 0.76
CA GLU A 98 1.81 -10.71 1.50
C GLU A 98 0.30 -10.84 1.28
N TRP A 99 -0.44 -9.74 1.45
CA TRP A 99 -1.88 -9.71 1.16
C TRP A 99 -2.34 -8.32 0.73
N VAL A 100 -3.48 -8.31 0.02
CA VAL A 100 -4.22 -7.10 -0.35
C VAL A 100 -5.68 -7.27 0.07
N LYS A 101 -6.22 -6.30 0.80
CA LYS A 101 -7.59 -6.31 1.31
C LYS A 101 -8.39 -5.17 0.67
N ILE A 102 -9.25 -5.50 -0.28
CA ILE A 102 -10.13 -4.54 -0.96
C ILE A 102 -11.35 -4.24 -0.08
N ARG A 103 -11.66 -2.96 0.11
CA ARG A 103 -12.76 -2.48 0.95
C ARG A 103 -13.87 -1.88 0.09
N LYS A 104 -15.12 -2.24 0.37
CA LYS A 104 -16.30 -1.63 -0.30
C LYS A 104 -16.49 -0.15 0.02
N LEU A 105 -15.90 0.34 1.10
CA LEU A 105 -16.07 1.72 1.56
C LEU A 105 -14.87 2.56 1.12
N ARG A 106 -15.15 3.64 0.40
CA ARG A 106 -14.19 4.68 0.05
C ARG A 106 -14.09 5.66 1.22
N SER A 107 -12.89 5.96 1.71
CA SER A 107 -12.68 7.14 2.55
C SER A 107 -12.82 8.38 1.66
N VAL A 108 -13.87 9.17 1.90
CA VAL A 108 -14.03 10.47 1.25
C VAL A 108 -13.54 11.50 2.24
N PHE A 109 -12.43 12.18 1.91
CA PHE A 109 -11.98 13.33 2.68
C PHE A 109 -13.00 14.47 2.51
N ARG A 110 -14.05 14.48 3.33
CA ARG A 110 -14.98 15.60 3.43
C ARG A 110 -14.30 16.63 4.31
N GLY A 111 -13.51 17.51 3.69
CA GLY A 111 -12.82 18.59 4.39
C GLY A 111 -13.77 19.31 5.33
N HIS A 112 -13.57 19.14 6.63
CA HIS A 112 -13.83 20.06 7.75
C HIS A 112 -13.37 19.37 9.04
N LEU A 113 -12.11 19.61 9.43
CA LEU A 113 -11.71 19.56 10.83
C LEU A 113 -12.31 20.81 11.50
N ILE A 114 -13.59 20.78 11.85
CA ILE A 114 -14.10 21.74 12.85
C ILE A 114 -13.78 21.12 14.20
N ALA A 115 -12.78 21.67 14.88
CA ALA A 115 -12.59 21.42 16.30
C ALA A 115 -13.92 21.70 17.01
N ARG A 116 -14.38 20.74 17.81
CA ARG A 116 -15.65 20.80 18.52
C ARG A 116 -15.68 22.04 19.42
N GLU A 117 -16.43 23.07 19.05
CA GLU A 117 -16.70 24.21 19.93
C GLU A 117 -17.67 23.74 21.03
N ILE A 118 -17.25 23.85 22.29
CA ILE A 118 -18.16 23.67 23.43
C ILE A 118 -18.86 25.01 23.65
N VAL A 119 -20.08 25.14 23.14
CA VAL A 119 -20.97 26.23 23.54
C VAL A 119 -21.64 25.83 24.86
N ALA A 120 -21.13 26.35 25.97
CA ALA A 120 -21.87 26.34 27.23
C ALA A 120 -23.03 27.32 27.08
N GLY A 121 -24.23 26.80 26.84
CA GLY A 121 -25.44 27.60 26.89
C GLY A 121 -25.66 28.09 28.31
N ASN A 122 -25.65 29.40 28.52
CA ASN A 122 -26.29 29.98 29.69
C ASN A 122 -27.30 31.04 29.25
N ARG A 123 -28.58 30.72 29.44
CA ARG A 123 -29.66 31.70 29.52
C ARG A 123 -29.70 32.18 30.96
N GLY A 124 -29.69 33.50 31.16
CA GLY A 124 -29.88 34.14 32.46
C GLY A 124 -29.26 35.52 32.47
#